data_AF-A0A9P7T826-F1
#
_entry.id   AF-A0A9P7T826-F1
#
_cell.length_a   1.000
_cell.length_b   1.000
_cell.length_c   1.000
_cell.angle_alpha   90.00
_cell.angle_beta   90.00
_cell.angle_gamma   90.00
#
_symmetry.space_group_name_H-M   'P 1'
#
loop_
_entity.id
_entity.type
_entity.pdbx_description
1 polymer ?
#
loop_
_entity_poly.entity_id
_entity_poly.type
_entity_poly.pdbx_seq_one_letter_code
_entity_poly.pdbx_strand_id
1 'polypeptide(L)'
;MPATLVQLRRHHVPACLGTIRQTSKGAHEYLGINLGLGILSILVTIARLVYKRYYSSSRRYGPEDWVVVTIMVFSLPCAVVNIAGLVQHGMGRDTWTLSTSTVSQFALYFWILESLYLLDIALVKMALLAFYMTIFPSAGTGPWTRRLLWGCVVFNSTLAIASILVTLFQCRPVSYYWRQFVDNGVDGFCIPSAPLAWVNGSLNVALDLWMIMIPLYRVRHLQLHWKHKAGVVIMFLMGT
;
A
#
# COMPACT_ATOMS: atom_id res chain seq x y z
N MET A 1 31.00 -37.61 31.85
CA MET A 1 30.39 -36.27 31.64
C MET A 1 29.36 -36.27 30.48
N PRO A 2 28.14 -36.84 30.59
CA PRO A 2 27.12 -36.69 29.53
C PRO A 2 25.80 -36.01 29.97
N ALA A 3 25.61 -35.69 31.25
CA ALA A 3 24.32 -35.22 31.78
C ALA A 3 23.99 -33.74 31.50
N THR A 4 24.99 -32.89 31.24
CA THR A 4 24.83 -31.43 31.09
C THR A 4 24.34 -31.00 29.69
N LEU A 5 24.69 -31.73 28.63
CA LEU A 5 24.24 -31.43 27.26
C LEU A 5 22.75 -31.73 27.02
N VAL A 6 22.18 -32.70 27.74
CA VAL A 6 20.75 -33.06 27.63
C VAL A 6 19.84 -32.01 28.30
N GLN A 7 20.31 -31.37 29.38
CA GLN A 7 19.55 -30.33 30.09
C GLN A 7 19.52 -29.00 29.34
N LEU A 8 20.64 -28.60 28.71
CA LEU A 8 20.69 -27.40 27.83
C LEU A 8 19.77 -27.54 26.61
N ARG A 9 19.69 -28.74 26.01
CA ARG A 9 18.74 -29.01 24.92
C ARG A 9 17.28 -28.92 25.39
N ARG A 10 16.95 -29.33 26.62
CA ARG A 10 15.58 -29.24 27.15
C ARG A 10 15.15 -27.83 27.52
N HIS A 11 16.05 -26.92 27.89
CA HIS A 11 15.69 -25.52 28.18
C HIS A 11 15.58 -24.63 26.92
N HIS A 12 16.33 -24.91 25.86
CA HIS A 12 16.22 -24.17 24.60
C HIS A 12 14.99 -24.56 23.75
N VAL A 13 14.52 -25.81 23.86
CA VAL A 13 13.36 -26.31 23.12
C VAL A 13 12.04 -25.59 23.46
N PRO A 14 11.67 -25.32 24.72
CA PRO A 14 10.44 -24.57 25.04
C PRO A 14 10.52 -23.09 24.61
N ALA A 15 11.70 -22.47 24.65
CA ALA A 15 11.90 -21.12 24.12
C ALA A 15 11.72 -21.11 22.58
N CYS A 16 12.35 -22.05 21.87
CA CYS A 16 12.18 -22.19 20.41
C CYS A 16 10.73 -22.53 20.02
N LEU A 17 10.06 -23.43 20.74
CA LEU A 17 8.64 -23.75 20.53
C LEU A 17 7.73 -22.54 20.81
N GLY A 18 8.09 -21.72 21.80
CA GLY A 18 7.43 -20.45 22.09
C GLY A 18 7.53 -19.47 20.92
N THR A 19 8.74 -19.27 20.39
CA THR A 19 9.00 -18.39 19.23
C THR A 19 8.31 -18.90 17.95
N ILE A 20 8.34 -20.20 17.67
CA ILE A 20 7.64 -20.81 16.52
C ILE A 20 6.12 -20.65 16.65
N ARG A 21 5.57 -20.79 17.87
CA ARG A 21 4.14 -20.59 18.13
C ARG A 21 3.74 -19.11 18.01
N GLN A 22 4.60 -18.17 18.42
CA GLN A 22 4.34 -16.73 18.28
C GLN A 22 4.38 -16.27 16.82
N THR A 23 5.38 -16.68 16.06
CA THR A 23 5.52 -16.35 14.62
C THR A 23 4.39 -16.95 13.78
N SER A 24 3.97 -18.18 14.07
CA SER A 24 2.80 -18.80 13.44
C SER A 24 1.50 -18.06 13.74
N LYS A 25 1.26 -17.64 14.99
CA LYS A 25 0.06 -16.86 15.36
C LYS A 25 0.01 -15.50 14.66
N GLY A 26 1.13 -14.77 14.65
CA GLY A 26 1.20 -13.46 14.01
C GLY A 26 0.91 -13.50 12.50
N ALA A 27 1.37 -14.55 11.80
CA ALA A 27 1.06 -14.74 10.38
C ALA A 27 -0.44 -14.99 10.14
N HIS A 28 -1.11 -15.79 10.98
CA HIS A 28 -2.55 -16.05 10.86
C HIS A 28 -3.40 -14.83 11.20
N GLU A 29 -3.02 -14.05 12.22
CA GLU A 29 -3.69 -12.79 12.57
C GLU A 29 -3.55 -11.77 11.43
N TYR A 30 -2.35 -11.60 10.87
CA TYR A 30 -2.10 -10.75 9.72
C TYR A 30 -2.96 -11.15 8.51
N LEU A 31 -3.00 -12.45 8.19
CA LEU A 31 -3.81 -12.97 7.09
C LEU A 31 -5.31 -12.68 7.30
N GLY A 32 -5.82 -12.91 8.51
CA GLY A 32 -7.21 -12.67 8.85
C GLY A 32 -7.61 -11.20 8.68
N ILE A 33 -6.74 -10.27 9.11
CA ILE A 33 -6.98 -8.83 8.99
C ILE A 33 -6.98 -8.41 7.50
N ASN A 34 -5.98 -8.83 6.72
CA ASN A 34 -5.88 -8.45 5.31
C ASN A 34 -7.04 -9.00 4.48
N LEU A 35 -7.40 -10.27 4.67
CA LEU A 35 -8.56 -10.87 3.99
C LEU A 35 -9.87 -10.20 4.41
N GLY A 36 -10.06 -9.96 5.71
CA GLY A 36 -11.27 -9.32 6.23
C GLY A 36 -11.47 -7.91 5.66
N LEU A 37 -10.43 -7.08 5.71
CA LEU A 37 -10.47 -5.72 5.16
C LEU A 37 -10.62 -5.72 3.64
N GLY A 38 -9.93 -6.63 2.94
CA GLY A 38 -10.04 -6.78 1.49
C GLY A 38 -11.45 -7.14 1.04
N ILE A 39 -12.07 -8.14 1.67
CA ILE A 39 -13.45 -8.56 1.37
C ILE A 39 -14.42 -7.42 1.68
N LEU A 40 -14.26 -6.75 2.83
CA LEU A 40 -15.11 -5.62 3.21
C LEU A 40 -15.02 -4.48 2.17
N SER A 41 -13.81 -4.14 1.73
CA SER A 41 -13.58 -3.10 0.71
C SER A 41 -14.26 -3.44 -0.62
N ILE A 42 -14.16 -4.70 -1.06
CA ILE A 42 -14.82 -5.20 -2.27
C ILE A 42 -16.34 -5.10 -2.14
N LEU A 43 -16.91 -5.56 -1.02
CA LEU A 43 -18.35 -5.52 -0.78
C LEU A 43 -18.88 -4.08 -0.76
N VAL A 44 -18.19 -3.17 -0.07
CA VAL A 44 -18.57 -1.75 -0.03
C VAL A 44 -18.49 -1.11 -1.42
N THR A 45 -17.46 -1.45 -2.20
CA THR A 45 -17.30 -0.94 -3.57
C THR A 45 -18.41 -1.43 -4.49
N ILE A 46 -18.75 -2.72 -4.44
CA ILE A 46 -19.86 -3.29 -5.21
C ILE A 46 -21.18 -2.66 -4.77
N ALA A 47 -21.44 -2.54 -3.46
CA ALA A 47 -22.64 -1.91 -2.93
C ALA A 47 -22.77 -0.45 -3.42
N ARG A 48 -21.66 0.31 -3.44
CA ARG A 48 -21.62 1.67 -3.99
C ARG A 48 -21.97 1.72 -5.48
N LEU A 49 -21.40 0.81 -6.29
CA LEU A 49 -21.67 0.74 -7.73
C LEU A 49 -23.13 0.34 -8.02
N VAL A 50 -23.67 -0.63 -7.29
CA VAL A 50 -25.07 -1.07 -7.38
C VAL A 50 -26.01 0.06 -6.96
N TYR A 51 -25.76 0.70 -5.81
CA TYR A 51 -26.54 1.85 -5.36
C TYR A 51 -26.55 2.97 -6.41
N LYS A 52 -25.39 3.29 -6.98
CA LYS A 52 -25.30 4.32 -8.03
C LYS A 52 -26.04 3.93 -9.30
N ARG A 53 -26.03 2.63 -9.67
CA ARG A 53 -26.72 2.12 -10.85
C ARG A 53 -28.23 2.16 -10.72
N TYR A 54 -28.77 1.78 -9.55
CA TYR A 54 -30.21 1.61 -9.35
C TYR A 54 -30.91 2.80 -8.69
N TYR A 55 -30.28 3.46 -7.71
CA TYR A 55 -30.89 4.50 -6.88
C TYR A 55 -30.44 5.92 -7.21
N SER A 56 -29.26 6.12 -7.82
CA SER A 56 -28.80 7.48 -8.13
C SER A 56 -29.56 8.09 -9.32
N SER A 57 -29.98 9.34 -9.16
CA SER A 57 -30.76 10.11 -10.15
C SER A 57 -30.05 10.23 -11.51
N SER A 58 -28.72 10.16 -11.55
CA SER A 58 -27.94 10.28 -12.78
C SER A 58 -27.85 8.95 -13.59
N ARG A 59 -28.00 7.78 -12.94
CA ARG A 59 -27.87 6.41 -13.50
C ARG A 59 -26.66 6.14 -14.42
N ARG A 60 -25.70 7.06 -14.50
CA ARG A 60 -24.49 7.00 -15.34
C ARG A 60 -23.25 6.86 -14.46
N TYR A 61 -22.33 6.03 -14.92
CA TYR A 61 -21.01 5.91 -14.31
C TYR A 61 -20.19 7.16 -14.65
N GLY A 62 -19.71 7.83 -13.60
CA GLY A 62 -18.79 8.94 -13.73
C GLY A 62 -17.35 8.45 -13.93
N PRO A 63 -16.44 9.33 -14.36
CA PRO A 63 -15.01 8.99 -14.46
C PRO A 63 -14.44 8.46 -13.14
N GLU A 64 -14.95 8.93 -11.99
CA GLU A 64 -14.55 8.46 -10.66
C GLU A 64 -14.84 6.96 -10.42
N ASP A 65 -15.94 6.44 -10.95
CA ASP A 65 -16.30 5.03 -10.74
C ASP A 65 -15.32 4.13 -11.49
N TRP A 66 -14.88 4.55 -12.68
CA TRP A 66 -13.88 3.85 -13.47
C TRP A 66 -12.51 3.81 -12.78
N VAL A 67 -12.12 4.90 -12.11
CA VAL A 67 -10.87 4.91 -11.34
C VAL A 67 -10.94 3.91 -10.18
N VAL A 68 -12.07 3.83 -9.47
CA VAL A 68 -12.26 2.88 -8.37
C VAL A 68 -12.25 1.44 -8.85
N VAL A 69 -12.90 1.14 -9.98
CA VAL A 69 -12.84 -0.20 -10.60
C VAL A 69 -11.40 -0.54 -11.00
N THR A 70 -10.66 0.43 -11.55
CA THR A 70 -9.26 0.24 -11.93
C THR A 70 -8.41 -0.10 -10.71
N ILE A 71 -8.53 0.65 -9.61
CA ILE A 71 -7.84 0.35 -8.34
C ILE A 71 -8.14 -1.08 -7.90
N MET A 72 -9.41 -1.47 -7.89
CA MET A 72 -9.81 -2.80 -7.43
C MET A 72 -9.21 -3.93 -8.27
N VAL A 73 -9.04 -3.72 -9.59
CA VAL A 73 -8.38 -4.68 -10.48
C VAL A 73 -6.88 -4.81 -10.16
N PHE A 74 -6.20 -3.71 -9.83
CA PHE A 74 -4.77 -3.72 -9.48
C PHE A 74 -4.48 -4.21 -8.06
N SER A 75 -5.38 -3.95 -7.11
CA SER A 75 -5.24 -4.42 -5.72
C SER A 75 -5.47 -5.92 -5.53
N LEU A 76 -6.19 -6.58 -6.45
CA LEU A 76 -6.38 -8.04 -6.40
C LEU A 76 -5.06 -8.83 -6.53
N PRO A 77 -4.22 -8.58 -7.56
CA PRO A 77 -2.87 -9.13 -7.63
C PRO A 77 -2.03 -8.87 -6.38
N CYS A 78 -2.09 -7.66 -5.80
CA CYS A 78 -1.37 -7.33 -4.56
C CYS A 78 -1.75 -8.30 -3.43
N ALA A 79 -3.05 -8.52 -3.22
CA ALA A 79 -3.54 -9.42 -2.20
C ALA A 79 -3.11 -10.88 -2.46
N VAL A 80 -3.18 -11.33 -3.72
CA VAL A 80 -2.75 -12.69 -4.10
C VAL A 80 -1.25 -12.88 -3.85
N VAL A 81 -0.41 -11.95 -4.30
CA VAL A 81 1.05 -12.03 -4.10
C VAL A 81 1.41 -11.96 -2.62
N ASN A 82 0.72 -11.13 -1.84
CA ASN A 82 0.93 -11.03 -0.41
C ASN A 82 0.65 -12.38 0.30
N ILE A 83 -0.49 -13.01 -0.01
CA ILE A 83 -0.92 -14.25 0.65
C ILE A 83 -0.17 -15.47 0.11
N ALA A 84 -0.13 -15.66 -1.20
CA ALA A 84 0.48 -16.83 -1.82
C ALA A 84 2.00 -16.73 -1.89
N GLY A 85 2.55 -15.52 -2.04
CA GLY A 85 3.98 -15.26 -2.12
C GLY A 85 4.59 -15.11 -0.73
N LEU A 86 4.27 -14.04 0.00
CA LEU A 86 5.01 -13.71 1.23
C LEU A 86 4.65 -14.66 2.39
N VAL A 87 3.37 -14.86 2.68
CA VAL A 87 2.94 -15.65 3.86
C VAL A 87 3.42 -17.10 3.76
N GLN A 88 3.34 -17.70 2.57
CA GLN A 88 3.83 -19.08 2.35
C GLN A 88 5.35 -19.20 2.45
N HIS A 89 6.10 -18.16 2.04
CA HIS A 89 7.57 -18.15 2.03
C HIS A 89 8.17 -17.54 3.31
N GLY A 90 7.43 -17.54 4.43
CA GLY A 90 7.99 -17.27 5.75
C GLY A 90 7.80 -15.86 6.28
N MET A 91 6.82 -15.11 5.79
CA MET A 91 6.45 -13.83 6.40
C MET A 91 6.19 -13.99 7.90
N GLY A 92 6.86 -13.17 8.71
CA GLY A 92 6.74 -13.21 10.17
C GLY A 92 7.55 -14.30 10.87
N ARG A 93 8.42 -15.04 10.16
CA ARG A 93 9.41 -15.94 10.76
C ARG A 93 10.79 -15.31 10.78
N ASP A 94 11.58 -15.67 11.78
CA ASP A 94 12.94 -15.17 11.89
C ASP A 94 13.82 -15.68 10.74
N THR A 95 14.64 -14.80 10.15
CA THR A 95 15.43 -15.08 8.95
C THR A 95 16.39 -16.25 9.11
N TRP A 96 16.90 -16.50 10.32
CA TRP A 96 17.79 -17.64 10.61
C TRP A 96 17.09 -19.00 10.61
N THR A 97 15.75 -19.03 10.64
CA THR A 97 14.96 -20.28 10.59
C THR A 97 14.62 -20.73 9.17
N LEU A 98 14.88 -19.87 8.18
CA LEU A 98 14.50 -20.06 6.78
C LEU A 98 15.68 -20.59 5.96
N SER A 99 15.38 -21.48 5.01
CA SER A 99 16.40 -21.88 4.02
C SER A 99 16.72 -20.71 3.10
N THR A 100 17.97 -20.64 2.65
CA THR A 100 18.45 -19.62 1.68
C THR A 100 17.59 -19.56 0.42
N SER A 101 17.12 -20.71 -0.07
CA SER A 101 16.18 -20.81 -1.20
C SER A 101 14.83 -20.15 -0.92
N THR A 102 14.30 -20.31 0.30
CA THR A 102 13.02 -19.70 0.70
C THR A 102 13.16 -18.19 0.85
N VAL A 103 14.29 -17.72 1.40
CA VAL A 103 14.61 -16.28 1.50
C VAL A 103 14.70 -15.62 0.12
N SER A 104 15.30 -16.30 -0.85
CA SER A 104 15.37 -15.81 -2.23
C SER A 104 13.98 -15.65 -2.86
N GLN A 105 13.11 -16.65 -2.71
CA GLN A 105 11.73 -16.58 -3.20
C GLN A 105 10.94 -15.49 -2.49
N PHE A 106 11.09 -15.38 -1.17
CA PHE A 106 10.47 -14.30 -0.39
C PHE A 106 10.90 -12.93 -0.90
N ALA A 107 12.20 -12.70 -1.15
CA ALA A 107 12.70 -11.47 -1.71
C ALA A 107 12.06 -11.17 -3.08
N LEU A 108 12.00 -12.15 -3.99
CA LEU A 108 11.36 -11.97 -5.29
C LEU A 108 9.90 -11.52 -5.16
N TYR A 109 9.10 -12.20 -4.34
CA TYR A 109 7.70 -11.81 -4.13
C TYR A 109 7.56 -10.46 -3.43
N PHE A 110 8.48 -10.15 -2.50
CA PHE A 110 8.51 -8.85 -1.81
C PHE A 110 8.77 -7.72 -2.81
N TRP A 111 9.69 -7.89 -3.75
CA TRP A 111 9.98 -6.91 -4.79
C TRP A 111 8.79 -6.67 -5.73
N ILE A 112 8.08 -7.74 -6.12
CA ILE A 112 6.84 -7.64 -6.90
C ILE A 112 5.76 -6.90 -6.10
N LEU A 113 5.57 -7.29 -4.84
CA LEU A 113 4.57 -6.69 -3.96
C LEU A 113 4.84 -5.20 -3.73
N GLU A 114 6.09 -4.81 -3.49
CA GLU A 114 6.49 -3.42 -3.28
C GLU A 114 6.15 -2.56 -4.52
N SER A 115 6.45 -3.08 -5.71
CA SER A 115 6.16 -2.40 -6.97
C SER A 115 4.66 -2.20 -7.19
N LEU A 116 3.86 -3.24 -6.94
CA LEU A 116 2.40 -3.18 -7.05
C LEU A 116 1.78 -2.27 -5.98
N TYR A 117 2.32 -2.27 -4.77
CA TYR A 117 1.87 -1.42 -3.67
C TYR A 117 2.08 0.08 -3.97
N LEU A 118 3.24 0.45 -4.53
CA LEU A 118 3.50 1.82 -4.96
C LEU A 118 2.52 2.27 -6.06
N LEU A 119 2.17 1.36 -6.99
CA LEU A 119 1.16 1.63 -8.01
C LEU A 119 -0.22 1.83 -7.39
N ASP A 120 -0.63 0.98 -6.45
CA ASP A 120 -1.92 1.09 -5.75
C ASP A 120 -2.06 2.41 -4.99
N ILE A 121 -1.03 2.81 -4.22
CA ILE A 121 -1.03 4.10 -3.52
C ILE A 121 -1.21 5.24 -4.52
N ALA A 122 -0.48 5.21 -5.64
CA ALA A 122 -0.57 6.26 -6.64
C ALA A 122 -1.98 6.34 -7.26
N LEU A 123 -2.60 5.20 -7.57
CA LEU A 123 -3.95 5.14 -8.11
C LEU A 123 -5.01 5.64 -7.11
N VAL A 124 -4.88 5.29 -5.83
CA VAL A 124 -5.77 5.79 -4.76
C VAL A 124 -5.69 7.32 -4.66
N LYS A 125 -4.48 7.88 -4.67
CA LYS A 125 -4.28 9.35 -4.68
C LYS A 125 -4.87 10.01 -5.93
N MET A 126 -4.76 9.37 -7.09
CA MET A 126 -5.40 9.85 -8.31
C MET A 126 -6.93 9.83 -8.23
N ALA A 127 -7.53 8.81 -7.60
CA ALA A 127 -8.97 8.76 -7.36
C ALA A 127 -9.44 9.88 -6.43
N LEU A 128 -8.67 10.14 -5.37
CA LEU A 128 -8.94 11.23 -4.43
C LEU A 128 -8.90 12.59 -5.14
N LEU A 129 -7.87 12.84 -5.95
CA LEU A 129 -7.74 14.07 -6.74
C LEU A 129 -8.87 14.23 -7.76
N ALA A 130 -9.27 13.14 -8.44
CA ALA A 130 -10.39 13.16 -9.37
C ALA A 130 -11.70 13.51 -8.65
N PHE A 131 -11.93 12.94 -7.46
CA PHE A 131 -13.06 13.25 -6.61
C PHE A 131 -13.08 14.73 -6.17
N TYR A 132 -11.90 15.30 -5.87
CA TYR A 132 -11.80 16.73 -5.54
C TYR A 132 -12.18 17.63 -6.73
N MET A 133 -11.79 17.26 -7.95
CA MET A 133 -12.16 18.02 -9.14
C MET A 133 -13.67 18.03 -9.39
N THR A 134 -14.39 16.98 -9.00
CA THR A 134 -15.85 16.91 -9.12
C THR A 134 -16.56 17.68 -8.00
N ILE A 135 -16.08 17.58 -6.76
CA ILE A 135 -16.69 18.31 -5.62
C ILE A 135 -16.59 19.83 -5.79
N PHE A 136 -15.49 20.32 -6.35
CA PHE A 136 -15.24 21.76 -6.52
C PHE A 136 -15.42 22.17 -7.98
N PRO A 137 -16.67 22.30 -8.48
CA PRO A 137 -16.92 22.61 -9.89
C PRO A 137 -16.41 24.00 -10.28
N SER A 138 -16.11 24.14 -11.57
CA SER A 138 -15.49 25.31 -12.20
C SER A 138 -16.28 26.62 -12.08
N ALA A 139 -17.57 26.56 -11.72
CA ALA A 139 -18.44 27.73 -11.65
C ALA A 139 -18.32 28.53 -10.33
N GLY A 140 -17.87 27.90 -9.23
CA GLY A 140 -17.72 28.54 -7.91
C GLY A 140 -16.30 28.56 -7.35
N THR A 141 -15.36 27.88 -8.00
CA THR A 141 -13.99 27.68 -7.54
C THR A 141 -13.04 28.45 -8.45
N GLY A 142 -12.31 29.45 -7.91
CA GLY A 142 -11.42 30.27 -8.71
C GLY A 142 -10.35 29.46 -9.46
N PRO A 143 -9.80 29.97 -10.59
CA PRO A 143 -8.90 29.22 -11.48
C PRO A 143 -7.63 28.70 -10.79
N TRP A 144 -7.22 29.32 -9.68
CA TRP A 144 -6.08 28.93 -8.87
C TRP A 144 -6.19 27.52 -8.26
N THR A 145 -7.32 27.17 -7.64
CA THR A 145 -7.49 25.84 -7.01
C THR A 145 -7.41 24.72 -8.03
N ARG A 146 -7.98 24.94 -9.23
CA ARG A 146 -7.91 23.95 -10.31
C ARG A 146 -6.49 23.75 -10.83
N ARG A 147 -5.71 24.82 -10.98
CA ARG A 147 -4.29 24.71 -11.35
C ARG A 147 -3.49 23.94 -10.30
N LEU A 148 -3.75 24.19 -9.02
CA LEU A 148 -3.12 23.44 -7.92
C LEU A 148 -3.48 21.95 -7.96
N LEU A 149 -4.76 21.60 -8.15
CA LEU A 149 -5.19 20.20 -8.26
C LEU A 149 -4.54 19.48 -9.46
N TRP A 150 -4.49 20.13 -10.63
CA TRP A 150 -3.77 19.57 -11.79
C TRP A 150 -2.27 19.46 -11.54
N GLY A 151 -1.67 20.43 -10.85
CA GLY A 151 -0.28 20.35 -10.38
C GLY A 151 -0.04 19.15 -9.47
N CYS A 152 -0.95 18.88 -8.53
CA CYS A 152 -0.90 17.70 -7.67
C CYS A 152 -1.03 16.40 -8.45
N VAL A 153 -1.88 16.34 -9.47
CA VAL A 153 -2.00 15.19 -10.36
C VAL A 153 -0.66 14.90 -11.04
N VAL A 154 -0.07 15.91 -11.70
CA VAL A 154 1.21 15.76 -12.40
C VAL A 154 2.32 15.37 -11.44
N PHE A 155 2.39 16.01 -10.28
CA PHE A 155 3.41 15.73 -9.27
C PHE A 155 3.27 14.30 -8.70
N ASN A 156 2.05 13.89 -8.35
CA ASN A 156 1.77 12.53 -7.87
C ASN A 156 2.13 11.48 -8.91
N SER A 157 1.73 11.66 -10.17
CA SER A 157 2.08 10.73 -11.25
C SER A 157 3.59 10.66 -11.47
N THR A 158 4.28 11.80 -11.46
CA THR A 158 5.74 11.85 -11.65
C THR A 158 6.47 11.15 -10.50
N LEU A 159 6.07 11.43 -9.26
CA LEU A 159 6.66 10.78 -8.09
C LEU A 159 6.42 9.26 -8.12
N ALA A 160 5.19 8.81 -8.40
CA ALA A 160 4.87 7.40 -8.49
C ALA A 160 5.71 6.66 -9.54
N ILE A 161 5.81 7.23 -10.75
CA ILE A 161 6.63 6.66 -11.82
C ILE A 161 8.10 6.59 -11.40
N ALA A 162 8.64 7.65 -10.81
CA ALA A 162 10.02 7.67 -10.33
C ALA A 162 10.26 6.61 -9.25
N SER A 163 9.38 6.53 -8.25
CA SER A 163 9.46 5.54 -7.17
C SER A 163 9.43 4.11 -7.70
N ILE A 164 8.49 3.80 -8.61
CA ILE A 164 8.38 2.46 -9.22
C ILE A 164 9.64 2.13 -10.02
N LEU A 165 10.15 3.06 -10.84
CA LEU A 165 11.38 2.83 -11.60
C LEU A 165 12.58 2.58 -10.68
N VAL A 166 12.69 3.33 -9.59
CA VAL A 166 13.78 3.15 -8.63
C VAL A 166 13.67 1.79 -7.94
N THR A 167 12.48 1.37 -7.48
CA THR A 167 12.27 0.03 -6.89
C THR A 167 12.53 -1.09 -7.90
N LEU A 168 12.10 -0.93 -9.16
CA LEU A 168 12.34 -1.93 -10.21
C LEU A 168 13.84 -2.08 -10.55
N PHE A 169 14.58 -0.97 -10.55
CA PHE A 169 16.01 -0.95 -10.92
C PHE A 169 16.95 -0.71 -9.73
N GLN A 170 16.51 -1.05 -8.51
CA GLN A 170 17.28 -0.80 -7.28
C GLN A 170 18.57 -1.63 -7.18
N CYS A 171 18.67 -2.73 -7.94
CA CYS A 171 19.86 -3.57 -8.01
C CYS A 171 20.38 -3.67 -9.44
N ARG A 172 21.70 -3.77 -9.57
CA ARG A 172 22.40 -4.01 -10.85
C ARG A 172 23.28 -5.26 -10.71
N PRO A 173 22.99 -6.35 -11.46
CA PRO A 173 21.79 -6.60 -12.26
C PRO A 173 20.52 -6.77 -11.41
N VAL A 174 19.32 -6.58 -11.98
CA VAL A 174 18.03 -6.71 -11.23
C VAL A 174 17.89 -8.08 -10.57
N SER A 175 18.38 -9.13 -11.23
CA SER A 175 18.41 -10.50 -10.70
C SER A 175 19.23 -10.68 -9.43
N TYR A 176 20.14 -9.76 -9.13
CA TYR A 176 20.92 -9.80 -7.92
C TYR A 176 20.05 -9.64 -6.67
N TYR A 177 18.93 -8.91 -6.75
CA TYR A 177 18.05 -8.67 -5.61
C TYR A 177 17.60 -9.96 -4.91
N TRP A 178 17.22 -10.99 -5.69
CA TRP A 178 16.80 -12.27 -5.14
C TRP A 178 17.92 -13.33 -5.15
N ARG A 179 18.88 -13.29 -6.08
CA ARG A 179 19.93 -14.32 -6.19
C ARG A 179 21.06 -14.18 -5.17
N GLN A 180 21.26 -12.99 -4.58
CA GLN A 180 22.31 -12.74 -3.58
C GLN A 180 22.28 -13.70 -2.38
N PHE A 181 21.13 -14.33 -2.10
CA PHE A 181 20.97 -15.26 -0.97
C PHE A 181 21.31 -16.71 -1.31
N VAL A 182 21.43 -17.06 -2.60
CA VAL A 182 21.64 -18.44 -3.07
C VAL A 182 23.03 -18.60 -3.69
N ASP A 183 23.44 -17.62 -4.51
CA ASP A 183 24.67 -17.68 -5.27
C ASP A 183 25.71 -16.74 -4.65
N ASN A 184 26.70 -17.30 -3.93
CA ASN A 184 27.79 -16.54 -3.30
C ASN A 184 28.79 -15.89 -4.29
N GLY A 185 28.56 -16.01 -5.60
CA GLY A 185 29.49 -15.57 -6.66
C GLY A 185 28.87 -14.61 -7.69
N VAL A 186 27.70 -14.05 -7.41
CA VAL A 186 27.10 -13.04 -8.30
C VAL A 186 27.58 -11.67 -7.84
N ASP A 187 28.46 -11.04 -8.61
CA ASP A 187 28.83 -9.65 -8.37
C ASP A 187 27.66 -8.73 -8.71
N GLY A 188 27.24 -7.94 -7.73
CA GLY A 188 26.14 -7.00 -7.89
C GLY A 188 26.10 -5.97 -6.78
N PHE A 189 25.50 -4.83 -7.06
CA PHE A 189 25.28 -3.77 -6.08
C PHE A 189 23.81 -3.40 -6.04
N CYS A 190 23.28 -3.23 -4.83
CA CYS A 190 21.93 -2.77 -4.56
C CYS A 190 21.97 -1.47 -3.78
N ILE A 191 21.04 -0.57 -4.08
CA ILE A 191 20.77 0.59 -3.25
C ILE A 191 20.25 0.09 -1.89
N PRO A 192 20.71 0.64 -0.76
CA PRO A 192 20.19 0.26 0.55
C PRO A 192 18.69 0.54 0.64
N SER A 193 17.90 -0.50 0.92
CA SER A 193 16.44 -0.46 0.90
C SER A 193 15.82 0.39 2.01
N ALA A 194 16.44 0.39 3.21
CA ALA A 194 15.96 1.17 4.34
C ALA A 194 15.87 2.68 4.04
N PRO A 195 16.95 3.39 3.67
CA PRO A 195 16.87 4.83 3.37
C PRO A 195 15.96 5.11 2.17
N LEU A 196 15.93 4.22 1.17
CA LEU A 196 15.01 4.33 0.04
C LEU A 196 13.55 4.35 0.51
N ALA A 197 13.18 3.43 1.39
CA ALA A 197 11.84 3.33 1.96
C ALA A 197 11.48 4.56 2.80
N TRP A 198 12.41 5.08 3.61
CA TRP A 198 12.20 6.29 4.41
C TRP A 198 11.92 7.52 3.55
N VAL A 199 12.68 7.71 2.47
CA VAL A 199 12.49 8.83 1.54
C VAL A 199 11.16 8.71 0.82
N ASN A 200 10.87 7.55 0.23
CA ASN A 200 9.60 7.31 -0.46
C ASN A 200 8.40 7.47 0.48
N GLY A 201 8.47 6.93 1.70
CA GLY A 201 7.43 7.06 2.71
C GLY A 201 7.18 8.52 3.09
N SER A 202 8.25 9.27 3.35
CA SER A 202 8.18 10.67 3.77
C SER A 202 7.61 11.57 2.67
N LEU A 203 8.00 11.37 1.41
CA LEU A 203 7.44 12.10 0.26
C LEU A 203 5.96 11.78 0.05
N ASN A 204 5.57 10.51 0.23
CA ASN A 204 4.17 10.10 0.12
C ASN A 204 3.30 10.73 1.21
N VAL A 205 3.74 10.70 2.47
CA VAL A 205 3.02 11.32 3.59
C VAL A 205 2.94 12.84 3.43
N ALA A 206 4.04 13.48 3.02
CA ALA A 206 4.05 14.92 2.74
C ALA A 206 3.03 15.30 1.66
N LEU A 207 2.88 14.47 0.63
CA LEU A 207 1.86 14.65 -0.39
C LEU A 207 0.44 14.52 0.15
N ASP A 208 0.19 13.57 1.04
CA ASP A 208 -1.14 13.37 1.62
C ASP A 208 -1.55 14.57 2.47
N LEU A 209 -0.63 15.11 3.27
CA LEU A 209 -0.84 16.35 4.01
C LEU A 209 -1.11 17.53 3.06
N TRP A 210 -0.35 17.64 1.98
CA TRP A 210 -0.55 18.69 0.97
C TRP A 210 -1.92 18.58 0.30
N MET A 211 -2.34 17.36 -0.07
CA MET A 211 -3.64 17.12 -0.69
C MET A 211 -4.79 17.46 0.24
N ILE A 212 -4.70 17.19 1.55
CA ILE A 212 -5.71 17.57 2.54
C ILE A 212 -5.75 19.10 2.76
N MET A 213 -4.60 19.78 2.74
CA MET A 213 -4.53 21.22 3.01
C MET A 213 -5.29 22.06 1.97
N ILE A 214 -5.24 21.68 0.69
CA ILE A 214 -5.88 22.41 -0.42
C ILE A 214 -7.41 22.58 -0.21
N PRO A 215 -8.21 21.50 -0.08
CA PRO A 215 -9.65 21.64 0.10
C PRO A 215 -10.00 22.21 1.47
N LEU A 216 -9.21 21.93 2.52
CA LEU A 216 -9.47 22.45 3.86
C LEU A 216 -9.40 23.98 3.91
N TYR A 217 -8.40 24.56 3.24
CA TYR A 217 -8.28 26.01 3.09
C TYR A 217 -9.50 26.59 2.35
N ARG A 218 -9.96 25.95 1.27
CA ARG A 218 -11.10 26.43 0.49
C ARG A 218 -12.43 26.31 1.24
N VAL A 219 -12.64 25.20 1.94
CA VAL A 219 -13.85 24.94 2.74
C VAL A 219 -13.99 25.94 3.88
N ARG A 220 -12.89 26.51 4.39
CA ARG A 220 -12.97 27.61 5.37
C ARG A 220 -13.65 28.86 4.81
N HIS A 221 -13.42 29.18 3.54
CA HIS A 221 -13.99 30.35 2.87
C HIS A 221 -15.38 30.12 2.25
N LEU A 222 -15.84 28.87 2.18
CA LEU A 222 -17.14 28.55 1.60
C LEU A 222 -18.26 28.65 2.66
N GLN A 223 -19.33 29.39 2.35
CA GLN A 223 -20.49 29.56 3.23
C GLN A 223 -21.41 28.32 3.23
N LEU A 224 -20.88 27.18 3.68
CA LEU A 224 -21.67 25.98 3.93
C LEU A 224 -22.14 25.93 5.39
N HIS A 225 -23.35 25.41 5.59
CA HIS A 225 -23.88 25.12 6.92
C HIS A 225 -22.94 24.16 7.67
N TRP A 226 -22.66 24.41 8.94
CA TRP A 226 -21.62 23.74 9.75
C TRP A 226 -21.64 22.21 9.67
N LYS A 227 -22.84 21.60 9.58
CA LYS A 227 -23.01 20.13 9.49
C LYS A 227 -22.39 19.53 8.22
N HIS A 228 -22.54 20.19 7.07
CA HIS A 228 -21.93 19.72 5.81
C HIS A 228 -20.42 19.97 5.80
N LYS A 229 -19.98 21.08 6.43
CA LYS A 229 -18.56 21.40 6.62
C LYS A 229 -17.86 20.32 7.44
N ALA A 230 -18.47 19.87 8.53
CA ALA A 230 -17.94 18.78 9.36
C ALA A 230 -17.86 17.46 8.60
N GLY A 231 -18.89 17.09 7.82
CA GLY A 231 -18.87 15.87 7.01
C GLY A 231 -17.74 15.85 5.97
N VAL A 232 -17.48 16.98 5.32
CA VAL A 232 -16.37 17.12 4.36
C VAL A 232 -15.00 17.01 5.05
N VAL A 233 -14.83 17.63 6.21
CA VAL A 233 -13.58 17.53 6.99
C VAL A 233 -13.34 16.09 7.47
N ILE A 234 -14.37 15.43 7.99
CA ILE A 234 -14.28 14.03 8.44
C ILE A 234 -13.96 13.11 7.27
N MET A 235 -14.58 13.32 6.10
CA MET A 235 -14.26 12.55 4.90
C MET A 235 -12.80 12.71 4.48
N PHE A 236 -12.22 13.91 4.58
CA PHE A 236 -10.80 14.11 4.26
C PHE A 236 -9.86 13.51 5.29
N LEU A 237 -10.24 13.48 6.56
CA LEU A 237 -9.45 12.84 7.63
C LEU A 237 -9.53 11.31 7.60
N MET A 238 -10.65 10.75 7.13
CA MET A 238 -10.82 9.29 6.97
C MET A 238 -10.33 8.77 5.60
N GLY A 239 -10.13 9.65 4.63
CA GLY A 239 -9.76 9.31 3.25
C GLY A 239 -8.26 9.21 2.97
N THR A 240 -7.43 9.20 4.01
CA THR A 240 -5.98 8.97 3.99
C THR A 240 -5.63 7.85 4.97
#